data_AF-A0A1C6L419-F1
#
_entry.id   AF-A0A1C6L419-F1
#
_cell.length_a   1.000
_cell.length_b   1.000
_cell.length_c   1.000
_cell.angle_alpha   90.00
_cell.angle_beta   90.00
_cell.angle_gamma   90.00
#
_symmetry.space_group_name_H-M   'P 1'
#
loop_
_entity.id
_entity.type
_entity.pdbx_description
1 polymer ?
#
loop_
_entity_poly.entity_id
_entity_poly.type
_entity_poly.pdbx_seq_one_letter_code
_entity_poly.pdbx_strand_id
1 'polypeptide(L)' 'MSEKYLLTIDEAAEYFNIGKNKLRDMIKEPCCNFVLFNGKKALIKKNRLESYLDETVYL' A
#
# COMPACT_ATOMS: atom_id res chain seq x y z
N MET A 1 -20.63 2.92 -5.69
CA MET A 1 -19.64 2.36 -4.75
C MET A 1 -18.63 3.44 -4.47
N SER A 2 -18.45 3.85 -3.21
CA SER A 2 -17.53 4.94 -2.88
C SER A 2 -16.10 4.41 -2.94
N GLU A 3 -15.30 4.87 -3.91
CA GLU A 3 -13.88 4.53 -3.95
C GLU A 3 -13.16 5.20 -2.79
N LYS A 4 -12.55 4.39 -1.91
CA LYS A 4 -11.71 4.90 -0.84
C LYS A 4 -10.35 5.24 -1.42
N TYR A 5 -9.93 6.49 -1.28
CA TYR A 5 -8.61 6.94 -1.71
C TYR A 5 -7.47 6.28 -0.89
N LEU A 6 -7.75 6.00 0.39
CA LEU A 6 -6.84 5.35 1.33
C LEU A 6 -7.40 3.98 1.70
N LEU A 7 -6.56 2.96 1.58
CA LEU A 7 -6.84 1.59 1.99
C LEU A 7 -6.08 1.27 3.28
N THR A 8 -6.68 0.47 4.14
CA THR A 8 -5.94 -0.16 5.25
C THR A 8 -5.01 -1.27 4.72
N ILE A 9 -4.06 -1.73 5.53
CA ILE A 9 -3.22 -2.89 5.16
C ILE A 9 -4.07 -4.11 4.83
N ASP A 10 -5.19 -4.31 5.55
CA ASP A 10 -6.08 -5.44 5.33
C ASP A 10 -6.83 -5.30 3.99
N GLU A 11 -7.38 -4.12 3.69
CA GLU A 11 -8.05 -3.86 2.41
C GLU A 11 -7.07 -3.92 1.23
N ALA A 12 -5.86 -3.38 1.38
CA ALA A 12 -4.82 -3.46 0.36
C ALA A 12 -4.36 -4.91 0.14
N ALA A 13 -4.29 -5.73 1.19
CA ALA A 13 -3.95 -7.14 1.07
C ALA A 13 -4.99 -7.90 0.25
N GLU A 14 -6.27 -7.61 0.46
CA GLU A 14 -7.37 -8.24 -0.28
C GLU A 14 -7.47 -7.72 -1.72
N TYR A 15 -7.30 -6.40 -1.92
CA TYR A 15 -7.41 -5.78 -3.25
C TYR A 15 -6.25 -6.14 -4.19
N PHE A 16 -5.01 -6.06 -3.69
CA PHE A 16 -3.80 -6.32 -4.49
C PHE A 16 -3.33 -7.78 -4.39
N ASN A 17 -3.99 -8.60 -3.55
CA ASN A 17 -3.59 -9.97 -3.28
C ASN A 17 -2.15 -10.09 -2.74
N ILE A 18 -1.71 -9.10 -1.96
CA ILE A 18 -0.37 -9.04 -1.36
C ILE A 18 -0.46 -9.38 0.13
N GLY A 19 0.41 -10.27 0.60
CA GLY A 19 0.45 -10.64 2.02
C GLY A 19 0.69 -9.43 2.94
N LYS A 20 -0.04 -9.36 4.06
CA LYS A 20 0.05 -8.27 5.04
C LYS A 20 1.46 -8.02 5.57
N ASN A 21 2.27 -9.07 5.70
CA ASN A 21 3.67 -8.96 6.12
C ASN A 21 4.50 -8.23 5.05
N LYS A 22 4.35 -8.62 3.78
CA LYS A 22 5.00 -7.96 2.65
C LYS A 22 4.58 -6.49 2.56
N LEU A 23 3.30 -6.18 2.74
CA LEU A 23 2.81 -4.79 2.81
C LEU A 23 3.46 -4.02 3.96
N ARG A 24 3.61 -4.64 5.14
CA ARG A 24 4.32 -4.02 6.29
C ARG A 24 5.80 -3.78 6.02
N ASP A 25 6.44 -4.66 5.26
CA ASP A 25 7.86 -4.48 4.88
C ASP A 25 8.01 -3.38 3.83
N MET A 26 7.12 -3.35 2.84
CA MET A 26 7.07 -2.32 1.79
C MET A 26 6.83 -0.91 2.37
N ILE A 27 5.94 -0.76 3.35
CA ILE A 27 5.72 0.54 4.01
C ILE A 27 6.86 0.95 4.95
N LYS A 28 7.75 0.03 5.32
CA LYS A 28 8.93 0.30 6.15
C LYS A 28 10.12 0.77 5.32
N GLU A 29 10.06 0.67 4.00
CA GLU A 29 11.15 1.17 3.16
C GLU A 29 11.36 2.68 3.36
N PRO A 30 12.62 3.12 3.49
CA PRO A 30 12.92 4.55 3.49
C PRO A 30 12.45 5.15 2.15
N CYS A 31 11.78 6.30 2.22
CA CYS A 31 11.16 6.99 1.07
C CYS A 31 9.90 6.34 0.47
N CYS A 32 9.18 5.51 1.24
CA CYS A 32 7.90 4.97 0.81
C CYS A 32 6.86 6.09 0.53
N ASN A 33 6.49 6.27 -0.74
CA ASN A 33 5.60 7.35 -1.21
C ASN A 33 4.11 6.97 -1.26
N PHE A 34 3.78 5.71 -0.96
CA PHE A 34 2.41 5.18 -0.97
C PHE A 34 1.83 4.95 0.42
N VAL A 35 2.59 5.14 1.50
CA VAL A 35 2.08 5.05 2.89
C VAL A 35 1.76 6.42 3.48
N LEU A 36 0.70 6.48 4.28
CA LEU A 36 0.34 7.58 5.15
C LEU A 36 0.19 7.06 6.57
N PHE A 37 0.98 7.60 7.50
CA PHE A 37 0.84 7.27 8.92
C PHE A 37 -0.18 8.21 9.58
N ASN A 38 -1.33 7.67 9.96
CA ASN A 38 -2.35 8.36 10.75
C ASN A 38 -2.23 7.90 12.21
N GLY A 39 -1.31 8.51 12.95
CA GLY A 39 -0.95 8.11 14.30
C GLY A 39 -0.36 6.69 14.33
N LYS A 40 -1.05 5.76 14.99
CA LYS A 40 -0.65 4.33 15.05
C LYS A 40 -1.10 3.51 13.83
N LYS A 41 -1.98 4.05 12.98
CA LYS A 41 -2.52 3.34 11.81
C LYS A 41 -1.73 3.71 10.56
N ALA A 42 -1.27 2.71 9.82
CA ALA A 42 -0.74 2.91 8.47
C ALA A 42 -1.88 2.75 7.46
N LEU A 43 -2.03 3.75 6.60
CA LEU A 43 -2.95 3.76 5.47
C LEU A 43 -2.14 3.79 4.18
N ILE A 44 -2.63 3.14 3.15
CA ILE A 44 -1.98 3.01 1.86
C ILE A 44 -2.79 3.80 0.83
N LYS A 45 -2.13 4.67 0.08
CA LYS A 45 -2.72 5.39 -1.05
C LYS A 45 -2.86 4.42 -2.22
N LYS A 46 -4.09 4.06 -2.58
CA LYS A 46 -4.41 3.11 -3.66
C LYS A 46 -3.64 3.45 -4.93
N ASN A 47 -3.81 4.66 -5.46
CA ASN A 47 -3.22 5.08 -6.72
C ASN A 47 -1.68 5.06 -6.70
N ARG A 48 -1.06 5.38 -5.56
CA ARG A 48 0.41 5.36 -5.45
C ARG A 48 0.94 3.93 -5.39
N LEU A 49 0.22 3.03 -4.73
CA LEU A 49 0.58 1.62 -4.72
C LEU A 49 0.37 0.97 -6.10
N GLU A 50 -0.70 1.32 -6.83
CA GLU A 50 -0.91 0.91 -8.23
C GLU A 50 0.26 1.34 -9.11
N SER A 51 0.63 2.63 -9.11
CA SER A 51 1.79 3.10 -9.89
C SER A 51 3.10 2.41 -9.48
N TYR A 52 3.31 2.17 -8.18
CA TYR A 52 4.49 1.44 -7.71
C TYR A 52 4.52 0.01 -8.26
N LEU A 53 3.39 -0.70 -8.25
CA LEU A 53 3.31 -2.06 -8.79
C LEU A 53 3.48 -2.10 -10.32
N ASP A 54 2.95 -1.11 -11.04
CA ASP A 54 3.12 -0.98 -12.49
C ASP A 54 4.59 -0.70 -12.88
N GLU A 55 5.29 0.10 -12.08
CA GLU A 55 6.72 0.41 -12.27
C GLU A 55 7.64 -0.74 -11.82
N THR A 56 7.17 -1.60 -10.91
CA THR A 56 7.96 -2.71 -10.36
C THR A 56 8.06 -3.86 -11.37
N VAL A 57 9.12 -3.83 -12.19
CA VAL A 57 9.51 -4.97 -13.04
C VAL A 57 10.36 -5.94 -12.20
N TYR A 58 9.88 -7.17 -12.01
CA TYR A 58 10.71 -8.25 -11.49
C TYR A 58 11.72 -8.67 -12.58
N LEU A 59 13.02 -8.50 -12.30
CA LEU A 59 14.15 -9.07 -13.03
C LEU A 59 14.47 -10.48 -12.52
#